data_AF-A0A6N4AR38-F1
#
_entry.id   AF-A0A6N4AR38-F1
#
_cell.length_a   1.000
_cell.length_b   1.000
_cell.length_c   1.000
_cell.angle_alpha   90.00
_cell.angle_beta   90.00
_cell.angle_gamma   90.00
#
_symmetry.space_group_name_H-M   'P 1'
#
loop_
_entity.id
_entity.type
_entity.pdbx_description
1 polymer ?
#
loop_
_entity_poly.entity_id
_entity_poly.type
_entity_poly.pdbx_seq_one_letter_code
_entity_poly.pdbx_strand_id
1 'polypeptide(L)'
;MSLGTNIQFYRKQKNMTQEDLAEFMNVSRQTVSKWESDTAFPETDKLITLSDYFGCTLDELIKGSAEENFTEDAAGYDKEMNSFTRAICLGTATVLAGVTTLLFTVVLGLDETIAAAIFMLFVTVGTAIFIVSGIRHDNYVKENPNIKPFYSVEQIKAFRNKLPAFIAGGTVLVLFGVIALMVMQSFVDKVVPDVMTEESFDALCAAVLLLCVTVAAPMFIYGGMQYAKYDIEEYNKENNPDKPFADRLMSAISGGIMLAATIVLFIMGFCFNNWELCWIGYPIGGVLIGIVNCIFGAVKK
;
A
#
# COMPACT_ATOMS: atom_id res chain seq x y z
N MET A 1 -20.85 3.87 -29.82
CA MET A 1 -21.63 3.07 -28.85
C MET A 1 -22.90 3.83 -28.49
N SER A 2 -23.89 3.14 -27.93
CA SER A 2 -25.20 3.68 -27.57
C SER A 2 -25.35 3.79 -26.05
N LEU A 3 -26.38 4.53 -25.59
CA LEU A 3 -26.77 4.64 -24.19
C LEU A 3 -26.92 3.26 -23.53
N GLY A 4 -27.57 2.29 -24.20
CA GLY A 4 -27.77 0.96 -23.65
C GLY A 4 -26.46 0.21 -23.39
N THR A 5 -25.48 0.38 -24.29
CA THR A 5 -24.13 -0.17 -24.13
C THR A 5 -23.42 0.44 -22.92
N ASN A 6 -23.53 1.77 -22.73
CA ASN A 6 -22.94 2.48 -21.60
C ASN A 6 -23.58 2.08 -20.25
N ILE A 7 -24.91 1.96 -20.20
CA ILE A 7 -25.63 1.47 -19.01
C ILE A 7 -25.15 0.06 -18.64
N GLN A 8 -25.05 -0.83 -19.63
CA GLN A 8 -24.57 -2.19 -19.40
C GLN A 8 -23.13 -2.21 -18.89
N PHE A 9 -22.26 -1.35 -19.43
CA PHE A 9 -20.87 -1.21 -19.00
C PHE A 9 -20.77 -0.79 -17.53
N TYR A 10 -21.40 0.32 -17.14
CA TYR A 10 -21.36 0.83 -15.76
C TYR A 10 -21.99 -0.15 -14.76
N ARG A 11 -23.08 -0.83 -15.13
CA ARG A 11 -23.69 -1.88 -14.30
C ARG A 11 -22.70 -3.02 -14.03
N LYS A 12 -22.02 -3.51 -15.07
CA LYS A 12 -21.03 -4.58 -14.93
C LYS A 12 -19.83 -4.14 -14.08
N GLN A 13 -19.40 -2.87 -14.18
CA GLN A 13 -18.33 -2.32 -13.34
C GLN A 13 -18.66 -2.36 -11.84
N LYS A 14 -19.93 -2.14 -11.48
CA LYS A 14 -20.40 -2.27 -10.10
C LYS A 14 -20.79 -3.71 -9.71
N ASN A 15 -20.46 -4.72 -10.52
CA ASN A 15 -20.82 -6.13 -10.31
C ASN A 15 -22.33 -6.38 -10.12
N MET A 16 -23.18 -5.57 -10.75
CA MET A 16 -24.63 -5.67 -10.61
C MET A 16 -25.25 -6.55 -11.69
N THR A 17 -26.30 -7.30 -11.34
CA THR A 17 -27.21 -7.96 -12.28
C THR A 17 -28.24 -6.98 -12.83
N GLN A 18 -28.95 -7.34 -13.91
CA GLN A 18 -30.06 -6.53 -14.41
C GLN A 18 -31.19 -6.40 -13.37
N GLU A 19 -31.40 -7.45 -12.56
CA GLU A 19 -32.30 -7.38 -11.40
C GLU A 19 -31.84 -6.34 -10.37
N ASP A 20 -30.57 -6.35 -9.98
CA ASP A 20 -30.04 -5.42 -8.96
C ASP A 20 -30.21 -3.96 -9.39
N LEU A 21 -29.95 -3.67 -10.68
CA LEU A 21 -30.13 -2.33 -11.22
C LEU A 21 -31.62 -1.96 -11.30
N ALA A 22 -32.49 -2.92 -11.62
CA ALA A 22 -33.93 -2.69 -11.69
C ALA A 22 -34.52 -2.38 -10.30
N GLU A 23 -34.07 -3.11 -9.28
CA GLU A 23 -34.43 -2.88 -7.88
C GLU A 23 -33.97 -1.50 -7.42
N PHE A 24 -32.70 -1.14 -7.66
CA PHE A 24 -32.16 0.19 -7.34
C PHE A 24 -32.95 1.31 -8.04
N MET A 25 -33.27 1.14 -9.31
CA MET A 25 -33.98 2.14 -10.11
C MET A 25 -35.50 2.12 -9.88
N ASN A 26 -36.02 1.22 -9.04
CA ASN A 26 -37.46 0.98 -8.82
C ASN A 26 -38.23 0.81 -10.15
N VAL A 27 -37.73 -0.06 -11.02
CA VAL A 27 -38.34 -0.44 -12.30
C VAL A 27 -38.33 -1.95 -12.47
N SER A 28 -39.02 -2.46 -13.49
CA SER A 28 -38.96 -3.90 -13.80
C SER A 28 -37.61 -4.26 -14.44
N ARG A 29 -37.13 -5.50 -14.21
CA ARG A 29 -35.97 -6.06 -14.92
C ARG A 29 -36.11 -5.98 -16.45
N GLN A 30 -37.33 -6.14 -16.96
CA GLN A 30 -37.63 -5.99 -18.39
C GLN A 30 -37.36 -4.56 -18.89
N THR A 31 -37.63 -3.55 -18.06
CA THR A 31 -37.34 -2.15 -18.37
C THR A 31 -35.83 -1.92 -18.53
N VAL A 32 -35.02 -2.44 -17.60
CA VAL A 32 -33.55 -2.37 -17.69
C VAL A 32 -33.02 -3.09 -18.92
N SER A 33 -33.55 -4.29 -19.22
CA SER A 33 -33.17 -5.02 -20.44
C SER A 33 -33.50 -4.26 -21.72
N LYS A 34 -34.63 -3.54 -21.76
CA LYS A 34 -35.00 -2.66 -22.87
C LYS A 34 -34.07 -1.45 -22.99
N TRP A 35 -33.63 -0.88 -21.87
CA TRP A 35 -32.63 0.19 -21.87
C TRP A 35 -31.29 -0.29 -22.42
N GLU A 36 -30.78 -1.44 -21.95
CA GLU A 36 -29.50 -2.00 -22.41
C GLU A 36 -29.49 -2.42 -23.89
N SER A 37 -30.66 -2.74 -24.45
CA SER A 37 -30.82 -3.13 -25.86
C SER A 37 -31.25 -1.98 -26.77
N ASP A 38 -31.25 -0.74 -26.27
CA ASP A 38 -31.71 0.48 -26.98
C ASP A 38 -33.15 0.39 -27.52
N THR A 39 -33.97 -0.53 -27.02
CA THR A 39 -35.39 -0.67 -27.41
C THR A 39 -36.30 0.29 -26.66
N ALA A 40 -35.85 0.84 -25.53
CA ALA A 40 -36.51 1.93 -24.83
C ALA A 40 -35.47 2.87 -24.23
N PHE A 41 -35.79 4.17 -24.15
CA PHE A 41 -34.94 5.14 -23.46
C PHE A 41 -35.45 5.36 -22.02
N PRO A 42 -34.54 5.49 -21.03
CA PRO A 42 -34.92 5.95 -19.70
C PRO A 42 -35.44 7.38 -19.76
N GLU A 43 -36.40 7.71 -18.88
CA GLU A 43 -36.87 9.08 -18.68
C GLU A 43 -35.75 9.96 -18.11
N THR A 44 -35.85 11.29 -18.28
CA THR A 44 -34.82 12.25 -17.84
C THR A 44 -34.47 12.10 -16.37
N ASP A 45 -35.45 11.91 -15.49
CA ASP A 45 -35.22 11.72 -14.06
C ASP A 45 -34.43 10.43 -13.76
N LYS A 46 -34.69 9.37 -14.52
CA LYS A 46 -33.95 8.09 -14.43
C LYS A 46 -32.54 8.23 -14.98
N LEU A 47 -32.32 9.02 -16.02
CA LEU A 47 -30.98 9.32 -16.55
C LEU A 47 -30.13 10.05 -15.51
N ILE A 48 -30.71 11.04 -14.81
CA ILE A 48 -30.01 11.77 -13.74
C ILE A 48 -29.66 10.80 -12.59
N THR A 49 -30.61 9.96 -12.18
CA THR A 49 -30.35 8.97 -11.12
C THR A 49 -29.28 7.96 -11.54
N LEU A 50 -29.26 7.52 -12.80
CA LEU A 50 -28.21 6.64 -13.32
C LEU A 50 -26.85 7.33 -13.36
N SER A 51 -26.78 8.59 -13.80
CA SER A 51 -25.52 9.35 -13.85
C SER A 51 -24.96 9.57 -12.44
N ASP A 52 -25.81 9.93 -11.49
CA ASP A 52 -25.42 10.11 -10.08
C ASP A 52 -24.96 8.79 -9.46
N TYR A 53 -25.67 7.70 -9.72
CA TYR A 53 -25.34 6.38 -9.18
C TYR A 53 -24.06 5.81 -9.77
N PHE A 54 -23.86 5.94 -11.08
CA PHE A 54 -22.66 5.48 -11.76
C PHE A 54 -21.47 6.44 -11.59
N GLY A 55 -21.68 7.65 -11.07
CA GLY A 55 -20.63 8.64 -10.86
C GLY A 55 -20.09 9.24 -12.16
N CYS A 56 -20.89 9.26 -13.22
CA CYS A 56 -20.57 9.82 -14.52
C CYS A 56 -21.45 11.03 -14.84
N THR A 57 -21.07 11.83 -15.83
CA THR A 57 -21.94 12.92 -16.31
C THR A 57 -23.02 12.39 -17.24
N LEU A 58 -24.13 13.13 -17.37
CA LEU A 58 -25.19 12.79 -18.32
C LEU A 58 -24.65 12.70 -19.77
N ASP A 59 -23.63 13.51 -20.10
CA ASP A 59 -22.99 13.49 -21.41
C ASP A 59 -22.16 12.23 -21.60
N GLU A 60 -21.39 11.80 -20.59
CA GLU A 60 -20.64 10.51 -20.61
C GLU A 60 -21.58 9.30 -20.69
N LEU A 61 -22.75 9.37 -20.05
CA LEU A 61 -23.74 8.29 -20.07
C LEU A 61 -24.38 8.17 -21.47
N ILE A 62 -24.71 9.29 -22.10
CA ILE A 62 -25.47 9.35 -23.36
C ILE A 62 -24.57 9.33 -24.60
N LYS A 63 -23.38 9.93 -24.55
CA LYS A 63 -22.47 10.13 -25.69
C LYS A 63 -21.16 9.37 -25.54
N GLY A 64 -20.58 9.01 -26.67
CA GLY A 64 -19.28 8.33 -26.73
C GLY A 64 -19.35 6.87 -26.30
N SER A 65 -18.16 6.28 -26.14
CA SER A 65 -17.99 4.96 -25.54
C SER A 65 -17.63 5.18 -24.07
N ALA A 66 -18.53 4.81 -23.14
CA ALA A 66 -18.22 4.85 -21.72
C ALA A 66 -16.97 4.02 -21.41
N GLU A 67 -16.75 2.93 -22.15
CA GLU A 67 -15.57 2.08 -22.04
C GLU A 67 -14.27 2.81 -22.44
N GLU A 68 -14.28 3.63 -23.50
CA GLU A 68 -13.10 4.42 -23.89
C GLU A 68 -12.76 5.47 -22.84
N ASN A 69 -13.76 6.23 -22.38
CA ASN A 69 -13.58 7.25 -21.34
C ASN A 69 -13.13 6.66 -20.00
N PHE A 70 -13.55 5.43 -19.69
CA PHE A 70 -13.14 4.71 -18.48
C PHE A 70 -11.72 4.13 -18.58
N THR A 71 -11.06 4.16 -19.72
CA THR A 71 -9.66 3.69 -19.85
C THR A 71 -8.63 4.81 -19.87
N GLU A 72 -9.09 6.05 -19.92
CA GLU A 72 -8.20 7.21 -20.01
C GLU A 72 -7.83 7.70 -18.60
N ASP A 73 -6.58 7.47 -18.22
CA ASP A 73 -5.98 8.02 -17.01
C ASP A 73 -5.73 9.54 -17.17
N ALA A 74 -6.81 10.32 -17.09
CA ALA A 74 -6.78 11.76 -17.29
C ALA A 74 -5.86 12.50 -16.29
N ALA A 75 -5.69 11.94 -15.09
CA ALA A 75 -4.89 12.52 -14.02
C ALA A 75 -3.45 11.97 -13.94
N GLY A 76 -3.07 11.05 -14.83
CA GLY A 76 -1.75 10.39 -14.75
C GLY A 76 -1.51 9.59 -13.46
N TYR A 77 -2.59 9.14 -12.82
CA TYR A 77 -2.60 8.43 -11.54
C TYR A 77 -1.81 7.13 -11.60
N ASP A 78 -1.96 6.32 -12.65
CA ASP A 78 -1.25 5.05 -12.76
C ASP A 78 0.26 5.30 -12.85
N LYS A 79 0.66 6.30 -13.64
CA LYS A 79 2.07 6.69 -13.81
C LYS A 79 2.66 7.21 -12.52
N GLU A 80 1.97 8.11 -11.80
CA GLU A 80 2.48 8.67 -10.55
C GLU A 80 2.57 7.58 -9.48
N MET A 81 1.52 6.77 -9.28
CA MET A 81 1.53 5.72 -8.27
C MET A 81 2.60 4.66 -8.54
N ASN A 82 2.83 4.30 -9.81
CA ASN A 82 3.92 3.40 -10.19
C ASN A 82 5.30 4.04 -9.96
N SER A 83 5.47 5.33 -10.27
CA SER A 83 6.73 6.04 -10.02
C SER A 83 7.03 6.14 -8.53
N PHE A 84 6.03 6.49 -7.73
CA PHE A 84 6.11 6.54 -6.28
C PHE A 84 6.43 5.15 -5.70
N THR A 85 5.72 4.11 -6.12
CA THR A 85 6.00 2.71 -5.70
C THR A 85 7.45 2.32 -5.97
N ARG A 86 7.95 2.57 -7.19
CA ARG A 86 9.34 2.25 -7.54
C ARG A 86 10.33 3.00 -6.67
N ALA A 87 10.07 4.27 -6.38
CA ALA A 87 10.94 5.06 -5.52
C ALA A 87 10.97 4.53 -4.07
N ILE A 88 9.82 4.17 -3.48
CA ILE A 88 9.80 3.61 -2.12
C ILE A 88 10.49 2.24 -2.08
N CYS A 89 10.28 1.39 -3.08
CA CYS A 89 11.00 0.12 -3.22
C CYS A 89 12.51 0.33 -3.33
N LEU A 90 12.96 1.27 -4.17
CA LEU A 90 14.38 1.58 -4.36
C LEU A 90 15.02 2.19 -3.12
N GLY A 91 14.35 3.15 -2.47
CA GLY A 91 14.82 3.73 -1.21
C GLY A 91 14.99 2.68 -0.13
N THR A 92 14.01 1.79 0.03
CA THR A 92 14.06 0.70 1.02
C THR A 92 15.16 -0.30 0.69
N ALA A 93 15.26 -0.73 -0.56
CA ALA A 93 16.31 -1.64 -1.02
C ALA A 93 17.71 -1.03 -0.80
N THR A 94 17.87 0.26 -1.04
CA THR A 94 19.14 0.98 -0.86
C THR A 94 19.55 0.99 0.62
N VAL A 95 18.63 1.29 1.54
CA VAL A 95 18.92 1.28 2.98
C VAL A 95 19.28 -0.12 3.46
N LEU A 96 18.51 -1.14 3.07
CA LEU A 96 18.77 -2.54 3.46
C LEU A 96 20.05 -3.10 2.85
N ALA A 97 20.37 -2.71 1.61
CA ALA A 97 21.66 -3.01 0.99
C ALA A 97 22.80 -2.36 1.78
N GLY A 98 22.63 -1.14 2.29
CA GLY A 98 23.58 -0.50 3.19
C GLY A 98 23.85 -1.32 4.45
N VAL A 99 22.81 -1.82 5.11
CA VAL A 99 22.97 -2.69 6.31
C VAL A 99 23.68 -3.99 5.95
N THR A 100 23.34 -4.57 4.79
CA THR A 100 23.99 -5.79 4.30
C THR A 100 25.47 -5.55 4.01
N THR A 101 25.81 -4.44 3.34
CA THR A 101 27.19 -4.02 3.10
C THR A 101 27.94 -3.80 4.41
N LEU A 102 27.32 -3.16 5.40
CA LEU A 102 27.92 -2.99 6.73
C LEU A 102 28.32 -4.34 7.34
N LEU A 103 27.44 -5.35 7.31
CA LEU A 103 27.76 -6.68 7.81
C LEU A 103 28.91 -7.32 7.03
N PHE A 104 28.95 -7.17 5.70
CA PHE A 104 30.08 -7.65 4.90
C PHE A 104 31.40 -6.93 5.21
N THR A 105 31.37 -5.65 5.58
CA THR A 105 32.60 -4.94 5.97
C THR A 105 33.23 -5.49 7.25
N VAL A 106 32.41 -6.01 8.18
CA VAL A 106 32.88 -6.73 9.39
C VAL A 106 33.58 -8.03 9.00
N VAL A 107 33.05 -8.76 8.01
CA VAL A 107 33.69 -9.99 7.47
C VAL A 107 35.07 -9.69 6.86
N LEU A 108 35.21 -8.51 6.22
CA LEU A 108 36.47 -8.08 5.62
C LEU A 108 37.46 -7.46 6.63
N GLY A 109 37.04 -7.26 7.88
CA GLY A 109 37.86 -6.62 8.92
C GLY A 109 38.19 -5.16 8.61
N LEU A 110 37.29 -4.44 7.94
CA LEU A 110 37.45 -3.01 7.70
C LEU A 110 37.29 -2.22 9.00
N ASP A 111 37.95 -1.05 9.05
CA ASP A 111 37.81 -0.11 10.17
C ASP A 111 36.34 0.30 10.36
N GLU A 112 35.88 0.30 11.62
CA GLU A 112 34.49 0.59 11.99
C GLU A 112 34.03 1.98 11.51
N THR A 113 34.91 2.98 11.52
CA THR A 113 34.56 4.33 11.08
C THR A 113 34.35 4.39 9.57
N ILE A 114 35.16 3.66 8.81
CA ILE A 114 35.01 3.53 7.36
C ILE A 114 33.74 2.76 7.01
N ALA A 115 33.50 1.65 7.70
CA ALA A 115 32.29 0.83 7.55
C ALA A 115 31.01 1.64 7.82
N ALA A 116 30.99 2.39 8.93
CA ALA A 116 29.88 3.28 9.27
C ALA A 116 29.70 4.41 8.25
N ALA A 117 30.80 5.00 7.75
CA ALA A 117 30.73 6.01 6.70
C ALA A 117 30.10 5.47 5.41
N ILE A 118 30.47 4.25 4.98
CA ILE A 118 29.86 3.58 3.82
C ILE A 118 28.37 3.38 4.05
N PHE A 119 27.97 2.83 5.21
CA PHE A 119 26.57 2.66 5.56
C PHE A 119 25.78 3.97 5.50
N MET A 120 26.34 5.05 6.06
CA MET A 120 25.72 6.37 6.05
C MET A 120 25.53 6.94 4.64
N LEU A 121 26.36 6.58 3.66
CA LEU A 121 26.13 6.96 2.26
C LEU A 121 24.86 6.31 1.70
N PHE A 122 24.63 5.01 1.95
CA PHE A 122 23.41 4.32 1.55
C PHE A 122 22.17 4.92 2.22
N VAL A 123 22.25 5.21 3.51
CA VAL A 123 21.17 5.88 4.25
C VAL A 123 20.88 7.24 3.64
N THR A 124 21.90 8.04 3.37
CA THR A 124 21.75 9.38 2.76
C THR A 124 21.03 9.30 1.42
N VAL A 125 21.42 8.37 0.56
CA VAL A 125 20.78 8.17 -0.76
C VAL A 125 19.34 7.69 -0.60
N GLY A 126 19.10 6.69 0.26
CA GLY A 126 17.76 6.16 0.51
C GLY A 126 16.79 7.22 1.07
N THR A 127 17.24 8.00 2.05
CA THR A 127 16.46 9.11 2.63
C THR A 127 16.19 10.20 1.60
N ALA A 128 17.16 10.56 0.75
CA ALA A 128 16.93 11.52 -0.32
C ALA A 128 15.85 11.06 -1.30
N ILE A 129 15.84 9.77 -1.68
CA ILE A 129 14.79 9.18 -2.52
C ILE A 129 13.41 9.31 -1.86
N PHE A 130 13.31 8.99 -0.56
CA PHE A 130 12.05 9.09 0.18
C PHE A 130 11.53 10.53 0.26
N ILE A 131 12.41 11.49 0.56
CA ILE A 131 12.02 12.90 0.69
C ILE A 131 11.51 13.44 -0.64
N VAL A 132 12.29 13.27 -1.72
CA VAL A 132 11.91 13.82 -3.03
C VAL A 132 10.61 13.19 -3.54
N SER A 133 10.49 11.87 -3.41
CA SER A 133 9.31 11.15 -3.90
C SER A 133 8.08 11.41 -3.03
N GLY A 134 8.26 11.54 -1.72
CA GLY A 134 7.19 11.88 -0.78
C GLY A 134 6.62 13.27 -1.03
N ILE A 135 7.47 14.28 -1.22
CA ILE A 135 7.03 15.65 -1.53
C ILE A 135 6.30 15.70 -2.88
N ARG A 136 6.82 15.01 -3.91
CA ARG A 136 6.17 14.97 -5.22
C ARG A 136 4.80 14.30 -5.15
N HIS A 137 4.70 13.18 -4.44
CA HIS A 137 3.45 12.46 -4.26
C HIS A 137 2.43 13.28 -3.46
N ASP A 138 2.85 13.95 -2.38
CA ASP A 138 1.98 14.83 -1.59
C ASP A 138 1.41 15.99 -2.42
N ASN A 139 2.24 16.62 -3.26
CA ASN A 139 1.77 17.66 -4.19
C ASN A 139 0.75 17.09 -5.20
N TYR A 140 1.00 15.91 -5.75
CA TYR A 140 0.08 15.24 -6.66
C TYR A 140 -1.29 14.98 -6.02
N VAL A 141 -1.30 14.47 -4.78
CA VAL A 141 -2.52 14.17 -4.04
C VAL A 141 -3.33 15.43 -3.74
N LYS A 142 -2.65 16.55 -3.42
CA LYS A 142 -3.31 17.85 -3.21
C LYS A 142 -3.94 18.42 -4.47
N GLU A 143 -3.28 18.25 -5.62
CA GLU A 143 -3.81 18.67 -6.93
C GLU A 143 -4.94 17.76 -7.41
N ASN A 144 -4.92 16.48 -7.03
CA ASN A 144 -5.84 15.45 -7.51
C ASN A 144 -6.46 14.65 -6.33
N PRO A 145 -7.28 15.29 -5.47
CA PRO A 145 -7.87 14.63 -4.31
C PRO A 145 -8.99 13.64 -4.66
N ASN A 146 -9.58 13.76 -5.86
CA ASN A 146 -10.63 12.89 -6.36
C ASN A 146 -10.28 12.41 -7.77
N ILE A 147 -10.05 11.10 -7.90
CA ILE A 147 -9.74 10.42 -9.15
C ILE A 147 -10.98 9.66 -9.59
N LYS A 148 -11.42 9.88 -10.83
CA LYS A 148 -12.49 9.08 -11.43
C LYS A 148 -12.00 7.63 -11.60
N PRO A 149 -12.77 6.60 -11.21
CA PRO A 149 -12.40 5.21 -11.46
C PRO A 149 -12.18 4.96 -12.96
N PHE A 150 -11.03 4.38 -13.31
CA PHE A 150 -10.65 4.08 -14.70
C PHE A 150 -10.04 2.67 -14.89
N TYR A 151 -10.01 1.85 -13.84
CA TYR A 151 -9.59 0.46 -13.96
C TYR A 151 -10.80 -0.44 -14.24
N SER A 152 -10.65 -1.38 -15.16
CA SER A 152 -11.70 -2.39 -15.39
C SER A 152 -11.73 -3.43 -14.26
N VAL A 153 -12.90 -4.01 -13.99
CA VAL A 153 -13.05 -5.12 -13.03
C VAL A 153 -12.05 -6.26 -13.30
N GLU A 154 -11.79 -6.55 -14.57
CA GLU A 154 -10.84 -7.58 -14.98
C GLU A 154 -9.40 -7.22 -14.61
N GLN A 155 -8.97 -5.98 -14.83
CA GLN A 155 -7.65 -5.48 -14.43
C GLN A 155 -7.46 -5.58 -12.91
N ILE A 156 -8.47 -5.13 -12.15
CA ILE A 156 -8.45 -5.16 -10.68
C ILE A 156 -8.38 -6.61 -10.19
N LYS A 157 -9.17 -7.52 -10.76
CA LYS A 157 -9.18 -8.94 -10.40
C LYS A 157 -7.87 -9.64 -10.76
N ALA A 158 -7.31 -9.34 -11.94
CA ALA A 158 -6.03 -9.88 -12.38
C ALA A 158 -4.89 -9.50 -11.42
N PHE A 159 -4.88 -8.26 -10.91
CA PHE A 159 -3.90 -7.85 -9.91
C PHE A 159 -4.16 -8.49 -8.54
N ARG A 160 -5.42 -8.52 -8.06
CA ARG A 160 -5.77 -9.18 -6.79
C ARG A 160 -5.32 -10.64 -6.75
N ASN A 161 -5.36 -11.34 -7.88
CA ASN A 161 -4.86 -12.73 -7.98
C ASN A 161 -3.32 -12.83 -7.90
N LYS A 162 -2.58 -11.77 -8.25
CA LYS A 162 -1.11 -11.73 -8.16
C LYS A 162 -0.62 -11.32 -6.78
N LEU A 163 -1.40 -10.57 -6.01
CA LEU A 163 -1.01 -10.08 -4.68
C LEU A 163 -0.58 -11.21 -3.71
N PRO A 164 -1.32 -12.33 -3.56
CA PRO A 164 -0.88 -13.45 -2.73
C PRO A 164 0.48 -14.02 -3.14
N ALA A 165 0.80 -14.03 -4.43
CA ALA A 165 2.09 -14.53 -4.92
C ALA A 165 3.26 -13.63 -4.50
N PHE A 166 3.08 -12.30 -4.49
CA PHE A 166 4.10 -11.38 -3.96
C PHE A 166 4.34 -11.59 -2.47
N ILE A 167 3.26 -11.70 -1.68
CA ILE A 167 3.35 -11.92 -0.24
C ILE A 167 3.98 -13.28 0.06
N ALA A 168 3.48 -14.35 -0.57
CA ALA A 168 4.04 -15.68 -0.39
C ALA A 168 5.51 -15.75 -0.82
N GLY A 169 5.87 -15.13 -1.96
CA GLY A 169 7.24 -15.08 -2.45
C GLY A 169 8.20 -14.39 -1.49
N GLY A 170 7.82 -13.21 -0.97
CA GLY A 170 8.61 -12.50 0.04
C GLY A 170 8.77 -13.31 1.32
N THR A 171 7.69 -13.92 1.81
CA THR A 171 7.71 -14.74 3.04
C THR A 171 8.59 -15.97 2.87
N VAL A 172 8.47 -16.70 1.76
CA VAL A 172 9.31 -17.86 1.45
C VAL A 172 10.78 -17.47 1.37
N LEU A 173 11.10 -16.31 0.79
CA LEU A 173 12.47 -15.83 0.69
C LEU A 173 13.08 -15.51 2.07
N VAL A 174 12.32 -14.87 2.95
CA VAL A 174 12.76 -14.63 4.35
C VAL A 174 12.96 -15.95 5.08
N LEU A 175 12.01 -16.88 4.98
CA LEU A 175 12.12 -18.20 5.62
C LEU A 175 13.33 -18.97 5.10
N PHE A 176 13.61 -18.91 3.80
CA PHE A 176 14.82 -19.48 3.21
C PHE A 176 16.09 -18.85 3.80
N GLY A 177 16.12 -17.53 3.95
CA GLY A 177 17.22 -16.82 4.62
C GLY A 177 17.41 -17.26 6.07
N VAL A 178 16.32 -17.47 6.82
CA VAL A 178 16.38 -17.97 8.20
C VAL A 178 16.92 -19.40 8.25
N ILE A 179 16.44 -20.28 7.36
CA ILE A 179 16.94 -21.66 7.25
C ILE A 179 18.44 -21.65 6.90
N ALA A 180 18.85 -20.82 5.94
CA ALA A 180 20.25 -20.67 5.56
C ALA A 180 21.11 -20.22 6.74
N LEU A 181 20.64 -19.23 7.52
CA LEU A 181 21.31 -18.78 8.74
C LEU A 181 21.45 -19.92 9.77
N MET A 182 20.38 -20.66 10.06
CA MET A 182 20.42 -21.78 11.00
C MET A 182 21.39 -22.88 10.55
N VAL A 183 21.39 -23.20 9.26
CA VAL A 183 22.29 -24.21 8.68
C VAL A 183 23.73 -23.71 8.75
N MET A 184 24.02 -22.47 8.39
CA MET A 184 25.36 -21.91 8.47
C MET A 184 25.89 -21.89 9.90
N GLN A 185 25.09 -21.47 10.87
CA GLN A 185 25.49 -21.48 12.29
C GLN A 185 25.84 -22.89 12.80
N SER A 186 25.26 -23.96 12.25
CA SER A 186 25.63 -25.33 12.61
C SER A 186 27.07 -25.74 12.22
N PHE A 187 27.74 -24.95 11.39
CA PHE A 187 29.14 -25.16 10.98
C PHE A 187 30.14 -24.28 11.73
N VAL A 188 29.70 -23.49 12.72
CA VAL A 188 30.57 -22.53 13.44
C VAL A 188 31.84 -23.21 13.99
N ASP A 189 31.67 -24.34 14.69
CA ASP A 189 32.77 -25.09 15.31
C ASP A 189 33.77 -25.68 14.30
N LYS A 190 33.36 -25.84 13.04
CA LYS A 190 34.21 -26.40 11.98
C LYS A 190 34.93 -25.35 11.16
N VAL A 191 34.38 -24.14 11.08
CA VAL A 191 34.87 -23.08 10.17
C VAL A 191 35.66 -22.03 10.93
N VAL A 192 35.21 -21.66 12.13
CA VAL A 192 35.83 -20.60 12.94
C VAL A 192 37.30 -20.91 13.30
N PRO A 193 37.67 -22.12 13.76
CA PRO A 193 39.05 -22.34 14.22
C PRO A 193 40.14 -22.18 13.14
N ASP A 194 39.79 -22.40 11.86
CA ASP A 194 40.76 -22.51 10.76
C ASP A 194 40.63 -21.41 9.69
N VAL A 195 39.53 -20.64 9.65
CA VAL A 195 39.22 -19.75 8.51
C VAL A 195 38.96 -18.30 8.90
N MET A 196 38.17 -18.02 9.94
CA MET A 196 37.73 -16.66 10.30
C MET A 196 37.32 -16.55 11.78
N THR A 197 37.20 -15.33 12.32
CA THR A 197 36.76 -15.12 13.71
C THR A 197 35.27 -15.44 13.90
N GLU A 198 34.84 -15.72 15.14
CA GLU A 198 33.41 -15.93 15.48
C GLU A 198 32.57 -14.72 15.07
N GLU A 199 33.05 -13.51 15.35
CA GLU A 199 32.38 -12.25 15.00
C GLU A 199 32.17 -12.11 13.49
N SER A 200 33.21 -12.38 12.68
CA SER A 200 33.09 -12.34 11.21
C SER A 200 32.15 -13.43 10.69
N PHE A 201 32.13 -14.61 11.30
CA PHE A 201 31.23 -15.69 10.90
C PHE A 201 29.76 -15.38 11.20
N ASP A 202 29.47 -14.82 12.37
CA ASP A 202 28.12 -14.39 12.76
C ASP A 202 27.64 -13.25 11.85
N ALA A 203 28.52 -12.27 11.56
CA ALA A 203 28.23 -11.20 10.62
C ALA A 203 27.91 -11.74 9.22
N LEU A 204 28.64 -12.75 8.75
CA LEU A 204 28.40 -13.41 7.46
C LEU A 204 27.04 -14.12 7.44
N CYS A 205 26.69 -14.87 8.50
CA CYS A 205 25.39 -15.53 8.63
C CYS A 205 24.24 -14.51 8.60
N ALA A 206 24.38 -13.41 9.33
CA ALA A 206 23.41 -12.33 9.34
C ALA A 206 23.32 -11.62 7.97
N ALA A 207 24.44 -11.43 7.28
CA ALA A 207 24.47 -10.82 5.95
C ALA A 207 23.69 -11.65 4.91
N VAL A 208 23.78 -12.98 4.97
CA VAL A 208 23.00 -13.88 4.10
C VAL A 208 21.50 -13.73 4.33
N LEU A 209 21.06 -13.68 5.60
CA LEU A 209 19.67 -13.39 5.92
C LEU A 209 19.25 -12.00 5.39
N LEU A 210 20.09 -10.97 5.58
CA LEU A 210 19.76 -9.62 5.13
C LEU A 210 19.75 -9.47 3.61
N LEU A 211 20.51 -10.26 2.85
CA LEU A 211 20.38 -10.33 1.39
C LEU A 211 18.98 -10.78 0.99
N CYS A 212 18.44 -11.82 1.65
CA CYS A 212 17.07 -12.27 1.43
C CYS A 212 16.06 -11.18 1.80
N VAL A 213 16.23 -10.51 2.94
CA VAL A 213 15.35 -9.43 3.39
C VAL A 213 15.40 -8.21 2.47
N THR A 214 16.58 -7.86 1.93
CA THR A 214 16.80 -6.74 1.01
C THR A 214 15.98 -6.90 -0.28
N VAL A 215 15.70 -8.13 -0.69
CA VAL A 215 14.83 -8.44 -1.85
C VAL A 215 13.37 -8.61 -1.42
N ALA A 216 13.12 -9.29 -0.30
CA ALA A 216 11.77 -9.58 0.18
C ALA A 216 11.00 -8.31 0.59
N ALA A 217 11.64 -7.36 1.28
CA ALA A 217 10.98 -6.16 1.75
C ALA A 217 10.44 -5.28 0.61
N PRO A 218 11.20 -4.96 -0.46
CA PRO A 218 10.66 -4.30 -1.64
C PRO A 218 9.53 -5.06 -2.33
N MET A 219 9.52 -6.40 -2.30
CA MET A 219 8.40 -7.19 -2.84
C MET A 219 7.10 -6.98 -2.04
N PHE A 220 7.18 -6.96 -0.71
CA PHE A 220 6.02 -6.65 0.14
C PHE A 220 5.50 -5.24 -0.10
N ILE A 221 6.40 -4.26 -0.14
CA ILE A 221 6.08 -2.86 -0.40
C ILE A 221 5.41 -2.72 -1.76
N TYR A 222 6.00 -3.31 -2.81
CA TYR A 222 5.43 -3.28 -4.15
C TYR A 222 4.03 -3.87 -4.18
N GLY A 223 3.84 -5.05 -3.59
CA GLY A 223 2.53 -5.70 -3.51
C GLY A 223 1.49 -4.83 -2.81
N GLY A 224 1.83 -4.30 -1.62
CA GLY A 224 0.94 -3.46 -0.81
C GLY A 224 0.57 -2.14 -1.50
N MET A 225 1.55 -1.44 -2.08
CA MET A 225 1.30 -0.18 -2.78
C MET A 225 0.51 -0.37 -4.07
N GLN A 226 0.75 -1.45 -4.80
CA GLN A 226 -0.05 -1.76 -5.98
C GLN A 226 -1.47 -2.15 -5.59
N TYR A 227 -1.68 -2.85 -4.47
CA TYR A 227 -3.02 -3.10 -3.94
C TYR A 227 -3.76 -1.79 -3.66
N ALA A 228 -3.11 -0.84 -2.97
CA ALA A 228 -3.67 0.48 -2.72
C ALA A 228 -3.94 1.26 -4.02
N LYS A 229 -3.06 1.16 -5.03
CA LYS A 229 -3.25 1.82 -6.33
C LYS A 229 -4.59 1.48 -6.97
N TYR A 230 -4.97 0.20 -6.99
CA TYR A 230 -6.20 -0.23 -7.65
C TYR A 230 -7.48 0.09 -6.86
N ASP A 231 -7.36 0.57 -5.61
CA ASP A 231 -8.49 0.98 -4.76
C ASP A 231 -8.71 2.49 -4.80
N ILE A 232 -9.20 2.98 -5.95
CA ILE A 232 -9.46 4.41 -6.18
C ILE A 232 -10.55 4.94 -5.23
N GLU A 233 -11.51 4.10 -4.85
CA GLU A 233 -12.57 4.51 -3.90
C GLU A 233 -11.99 4.81 -2.52
N GLU A 234 -11.11 3.95 -2.00
CA GLU A 234 -10.44 4.21 -0.73
C GLU A 234 -9.48 5.41 -0.84
N TYR A 235 -8.76 5.58 -1.95
CA TYR A 235 -7.95 6.79 -2.21
C TYR A 235 -8.79 8.07 -2.13
N ASN A 236 -9.95 8.11 -2.80
CA ASN A 236 -10.81 9.29 -2.81
C ASN A 236 -11.38 9.59 -1.41
N LYS A 237 -11.72 8.55 -0.65
CA LYS A 237 -12.19 8.67 0.73
C LYS A 237 -11.10 9.16 1.66
N GLU A 238 -9.87 8.69 1.50
CA GLU A 238 -8.70 9.13 2.26
C GLU A 238 -8.31 10.57 1.94
N ASN A 239 -8.57 11.05 0.73
CA ASN A 239 -8.18 12.39 0.29
C ASN A 239 -9.36 13.38 0.17
N ASN A 240 -10.56 12.98 0.62
CA ASN A 240 -11.72 13.84 0.61
C ASN A 240 -11.50 15.08 1.53
N PRO A 241 -11.54 16.31 0.99
CA PRO A 241 -11.40 17.52 1.79
C PRO A 241 -12.50 17.66 2.85
N ASP A 242 -13.70 17.13 2.58
CA ASP A 242 -14.88 17.19 3.45
C ASP A 242 -15.06 15.93 4.30
N LYS A 243 -13.95 15.34 4.77
CA LYS A 243 -13.99 14.19 5.68
C LYS A 243 -14.92 14.45 6.89
N PRO A 244 -15.81 13.50 7.24
CA PRO A 244 -16.66 13.60 8.42
C PRO A 244 -15.85 13.89 9.68
N PHE A 245 -16.42 14.68 10.60
CA PHE A 245 -15.76 15.01 11.88
C PHE A 245 -15.29 13.77 12.64
N ALA A 246 -16.07 12.68 12.62
CA ALA A 246 -15.72 11.41 13.26
C ALA A 246 -14.41 10.83 12.74
N ASP A 247 -14.15 10.91 11.43
CA ASP A 247 -12.90 10.41 10.83
C ASP A 247 -11.70 11.28 11.22
N ARG A 248 -11.88 12.61 11.24
CA ARG A 248 -10.83 13.53 11.71
C ARG A 248 -10.51 13.31 13.19
N LEU A 249 -11.53 13.09 14.02
CA LEU A 249 -11.37 12.81 15.45
C LEU A 249 -10.65 11.48 15.69
N MET A 250 -11.01 10.43 14.94
CA MET A 250 -10.37 9.12 15.02
C MET A 250 -8.88 9.20 14.67
N SER A 251 -8.52 9.92 13.58
CA SER A 251 -7.12 10.16 13.22
C SER A 251 -6.37 10.94 14.30
N ALA A 252 -6.98 11.97 14.88
CA ALA A 252 -6.37 12.76 15.96
C ALA A 252 -6.12 11.94 17.24
N ILE A 253 -7.09 11.12 17.65
CA ILE A 253 -6.94 10.24 18.83
C ILE A 253 -5.83 9.21 18.59
N SER A 254 -5.80 8.59 17.41
CA SER A 254 -4.76 7.61 17.05
C SER A 254 -3.38 8.24 17.07
N GLY A 255 -3.23 9.45 16.52
CA GLY A 255 -2.00 10.23 16.62
C GLY A 255 -1.60 10.57 18.06
N GLY A 256 -2.57 10.96 18.89
CA GLY A 256 -2.36 11.23 20.31
C GLY A 256 -1.86 10.01 21.10
N ILE A 257 -2.39 8.82 20.81
CA ILE A 257 -1.95 7.56 21.43
C ILE A 257 -0.49 7.26 21.10
N MET A 258 -0.09 7.42 19.83
CA MET A 258 1.30 7.18 19.43
C MET A 258 2.26 8.19 20.05
N LEU A 259 1.89 9.47 20.09
CA LEU A 259 2.69 10.50 20.75
C LEU A 259 2.83 10.20 22.25
N ALA A 260 1.77 9.76 22.92
CA ALA A 260 1.83 9.33 24.31
C ALA A 260 2.76 8.12 24.50
N ALA A 261 2.69 7.12 23.62
CA ALA A 261 3.60 5.98 23.64
C ALA A 261 5.07 6.39 23.47
N THR A 262 5.35 7.33 22.56
CA THR A 262 6.70 7.90 22.38
C THR A 262 7.17 8.70 23.59
N ILE A 263 6.29 9.47 24.24
CA ILE A 263 6.61 10.16 25.50
C ILE A 263 6.97 9.15 26.59
N VAL A 264 6.19 8.08 26.75
CA VAL A 264 6.47 7.01 27.73
C VAL A 264 7.82 6.35 27.44
N LEU A 265 8.13 6.10 26.16
CA LEU A 265 9.42 5.58 25.75
C LEU A 265 10.56 6.50 26.15
N PHE A 266 10.46 7.80 25.89
CA PHE A 266 11.52 8.74 26.28
C PHE A 266 11.68 8.86 27.78
N ILE A 267 10.58 8.84 28.56
CA ILE A 267 10.64 8.85 30.02
C ILE A 267 11.31 7.57 30.54
N MET A 268 10.89 6.39 30.08
CA MET A 268 11.49 5.12 30.52
C MET A 268 12.95 4.98 30.11
N GLY A 269 13.30 5.38 28.88
CA GLY A 269 14.65 5.32 28.37
C GLY A 269 15.58 6.32 29.06
N PHE A 270 15.27 7.62 29.02
CA PHE A 270 16.17 8.65 29.50
C PHE A 270 16.14 8.85 31.02
N CYS A 271 14.98 8.73 31.68
CA CYS A 271 14.89 8.96 33.13
C CYS A 271 15.17 7.70 33.95
N PHE A 272 14.80 6.52 33.43
CA PHE A 272 14.88 5.26 34.18
C PHE A 272 15.90 4.26 33.60
N ASN A 273 16.59 4.61 32.51
CA ASN A 273 17.57 3.77 31.81
C ASN A 273 17.05 2.37 31.44
N ASN A 274 15.74 2.25 31.21
CA ASN A 274 15.05 0.97 31.03
C ASN A 274 14.73 0.69 29.55
N TRP A 275 15.78 0.70 28.72
CA TRP A 275 15.66 0.55 27.27
C TRP A 275 15.15 -0.84 26.84
N GLU A 276 15.32 -1.86 27.67
CA GLU A 276 14.87 -3.24 27.39
C GLU A 276 13.34 -3.37 27.33
N LEU A 277 12.60 -2.54 28.07
CA LEU A 277 11.13 -2.57 28.10
C LEU A 277 10.49 -1.49 27.21
N CYS A 278 11.28 -0.53 26.72
CA CYS A 278 10.80 0.59 25.91
C CYS A 278 10.06 0.17 24.64
N TRP A 279 10.44 -0.97 24.03
CA TRP A 279 9.80 -1.44 22.81
C TRP A 279 8.32 -1.82 23.00
N ILE A 280 7.89 -2.16 24.23
CA ILE A 280 6.52 -2.60 24.56
C ILE A 280 5.49 -1.47 24.40
N GLY A 281 5.92 -0.21 24.52
CA GLY A 281 5.04 0.95 24.37
C GLY A 281 4.34 1.01 23.01
N TYR A 282 5.03 0.61 21.93
CA TYR A 282 4.48 0.65 20.57
C TYR A 282 3.45 -0.46 20.30
N PRO A 283 3.67 -1.75 20.65
CA PRO A 283 2.64 -2.77 20.63
C PRO A 283 1.38 -2.37 21.42
N ILE A 284 1.54 -1.82 22.63
CA ILE A 284 0.39 -1.35 23.43
C ILE A 284 -0.34 -0.22 22.70
N GLY A 285 0.38 0.77 22.16
CA GLY A 285 -0.19 1.85 21.36
C GLY A 285 -0.97 1.33 20.16
N GLY A 286 -0.41 0.37 19.42
CA GLY A 286 -1.08 -0.29 18.29
C GLY A 286 -2.37 -1.00 18.68
N VAL A 287 -2.37 -1.73 19.80
CA VAL A 287 -3.58 -2.39 20.32
C VAL A 287 -4.63 -1.35 20.71
N LEU A 288 -4.24 -0.26 21.37
CA LEU A 288 -5.15 0.84 21.74
C LEU A 288 -5.78 1.52 20.51
N ILE A 289 -5.01 1.74 19.44
CA ILE A 289 -5.54 2.24 18.16
C ILE A 289 -6.57 1.25 17.59
N GLY A 290 -6.29 -0.05 17.65
CA GLY A 290 -7.23 -1.09 17.24
C GLY A 290 -8.55 -1.02 18.02
N ILE A 291 -8.48 -0.84 19.34
CA ILE A 291 -9.66 -0.68 20.20
C ILE A 291 -10.47 0.56 19.79
N VAL A 292 -9.81 1.70 19.58
CA VAL A 292 -10.47 2.95 19.16
C VAL A 292 -11.19 2.75 17.83
N ASN A 293 -10.53 2.12 16.85
CA ASN A 293 -11.14 1.83 15.55
C ASN A 293 -12.35 0.90 15.66
N CYS A 294 -12.31 -0.13 16.51
CA CYS A 294 -13.47 -0.99 16.75
C CYS A 294 -14.66 -0.23 17.35
N ILE A 295 -14.41 0.66 18.32
CA ILE A 295 -15.45 1.47 18.97
C ILE A 295 -16.08 2.43 17.95
N PHE A 296 -15.26 3.18 17.20
CA PHE A 296 -15.78 4.12 16.20
C PHE A 296 -16.47 3.41 15.03
N GLY A 297 -15.98 2.24 14.62
CA GLY A 297 -16.63 1.40 13.60
C GLY A 297 -17.99 0.87 14.05
N ALA A 298 -18.17 0.58 15.34
CA ALA A 298 -19.47 0.18 15.91
C ALA A 298 -20.48 1.36 15.98
N VAL A 299 -20.00 2.60 16.10
CA VAL A 299 -20.83 3.81 16.19
C VAL A 299 -21.25 4.33 14.79
N LYS A 300 -20.55 3.93 13.72
CA LYS A 300 -20.84 4.32 12.33
C LYS A 300 -21.90 3.45 11.62
N LYS A 301 -22.35 2.35 12.25
CA LYS A 301 -23.49 1.54 11.77
C LYS A 301 -24.80 2.08 12.31
#